data_AF-A0AA86TS22-F1
#
_entry.id   AF-A0AA86TS22-F1
#
_cell.length_a   1.000
_cell.length_b   1.000
_cell.length_c   1.000
_cell.angle_alpha   90.00
_cell.angle_beta   90.00
_cell.angle_gamma   90.00
#
_symmetry.space_group_name_H-M   'P 1'
#
loop_
_entity.id
_entity.type
_entity.pdbx_description
1 polymer ?
#
loop_
_entity_poly.entity_id
_entity_poly.type
_entity_poly.pdbx_seq_one_letter_code
_entity_poly.pdbx_strand_id
1 'polypeptide(L)'
;MHDVTQLKETPYETIARLIDPLIKKFDDDGNIPSYIFGDVLTKNAKVRPLDPDAEDPNIQGMDAVLKTYRQFAPTVQQSGPTSLGPLIDEAIKSCERSPEFHILIAITDGDITEPDQDKIKIQKASGYPLSIVVVGVGDGPFDILEQFDSKLSGRKFDNFNFFNYSEYKHKIDFMDTGSQNTAEEMVALQMLQEIPDQYQDIKTLQLLK
;
A
#
# COMPACT_ATOMS: atom_id res chain seq x y z
N MET A 1 8.92 14.51 2.38
CA MET A 1 7.56 13.95 2.36
C MET A 1 7.08 13.39 3.70
N HIS A 2 7.98 13.08 4.64
CA HIS A 2 7.63 12.59 5.99
C HIS A 2 7.84 13.63 7.11
N ASP A 3 7.94 14.92 6.78
CA ASP A 3 8.13 15.95 7.80
C ASP A 3 6.82 16.19 8.56
N VAL A 4 6.65 15.46 9.66
CA VAL A 4 5.51 15.56 10.58
C VAL A 4 5.72 16.62 11.66
N THR A 5 6.82 17.39 11.60
CA THR A 5 7.08 18.49 12.55
C THR A 5 6.26 19.74 12.24
N GLN A 6 5.70 19.81 11.03
CA GLN A 6 4.76 20.83 10.62
C GLN A 6 3.33 20.43 11.01
N LEU A 7 2.47 21.40 11.33
CA LEU A 7 1.04 21.20 11.64
C LEU A 7 0.21 20.63 10.46
N LYS A 8 0.84 20.34 9.33
CA LYS A 8 0.21 19.92 8.09
C LYS A 8 0.39 18.42 7.89
N GLU A 9 -0.71 17.75 7.57
CA GLU A 9 -0.75 16.32 7.23
C GLU A 9 0.22 16.01 6.06
N THR A 10 1.04 14.97 6.22
CA THR A 10 1.90 14.46 5.15
C THR A 10 1.08 13.67 4.13
N PRO A 11 1.54 13.52 2.87
CA PRO A 11 0.83 12.71 1.88
C PRO A 11 0.55 11.28 2.37
N TYR A 12 1.49 10.67 3.09
CA TYR A 12 1.33 9.33 3.69
C TYR A 12 0.16 9.27 4.68
N GLU A 13 0.05 10.27 5.56
CA GLU A 13 -1.07 10.38 6.50
C GLU A 13 -2.39 10.64 5.77
N THR A 14 -2.37 11.49 4.74
CA THR A 14 -3.56 11.75 3.93
C THR A 14 -4.06 10.45 3.27
N ILE A 15 -3.18 9.65 2.66
CA ILE A 15 -3.60 8.37 2.09
C ILE A 15 -4.22 7.46 3.15
N ALA A 16 -3.55 7.27 4.28
CA ALA A 16 -4.05 6.43 5.38
C ALA A 16 -5.42 6.91 5.91
N ARG A 17 -5.62 8.22 6.05
CA ARG A 17 -6.90 8.81 6.45
C ARG A 17 -8.00 8.61 5.40
N LEU A 18 -7.68 8.77 4.12
CA LEU A 18 -8.64 8.63 3.03
C LEU A 18 -9.16 7.19 2.89
N ILE A 19 -8.30 6.20 3.11
CA ILE A 19 -8.68 4.79 3.00
C ILE A 19 -9.37 4.24 4.25
N ASP A 20 -9.16 4.84 5.44
CA ASP A 20 -9.69 4.34 6.72
C ASP A 20 -11.20 3.98 6.69
N PRO A 21 -12.10 4.83 6.15
CA PRO A 21 -13.53 4.50 6.08
C PRO A 21 -13.84 3.31 5.17
N LEU A 22 -12.98 3.02 4.20
CA LEU A 22 -13.11 1.86 3.31
C LEU A 22 -12.53 0.61 3.96
N ILE A 23 -11.33 0.68 4.55
CA ILE A 23 -10.68 -0.44 5.22
C ILE A 23 -11.53 -0.98 6.37
N LYS A 24 -12.17 -0.11 7.17
CA LYS A 24 -13.12 -0.50 8.22
C LYS A 24 -14.33 -1.32 7.74
N LYS A 25 -14.59 -1.39 6.43
CA LYS A 25 -15.64 -2.25 5.85
C LYS A 25 -15.13 -3.64 5.46
N PHE A 26 -13.81 -3.81 5.35
CA PHE A 26 -13.14 -5.06 4.98
C PHE A 26 -12.42 -5.71 6.15
N ASP A 27 -12.00 -4.92 7.13
CA ASP A 27 -11.25 -5.35 8.31
C ASP A 27 -12.19 -5.62 9.48
N ASP A 28 -12.22 -6.88 9.94
CA ASP A 28 -13.14 -7.36 10.98
C ASP A 28 -12.55 -7.26 12.39
N ASP A 29 -11.22 -7.29 12.53
CA ASP A 29 -10.53 -7.35 13.83
C ASP A 29 -9.79 -6.06 14.20
N GLY A 30 -9.58 -5.17 13.24
CA GLY A 30 -8.90 -3.90 13.45
C GLY A 30 -7.38 -4.03 13.51
N ASN A 31 -6.80 -5.19 13.22
CA ASN A 31 -5.35 -5.42 13.28
C ASN A 31 -4.71 -5.07 11.94
N ILE A 32 -3.85 -4.04 11.96
CA ILE A 32 -3.17 -3.56 10.76
C ILE A 32 -1.65 -3.81 10.91
N PRO A 33 -1.12 -4.92 10.35
CA PRO A 33 0.32 -5.14 10.26
C PRO A 33 1.00 -3.98 9.51
N SER A 34 1.86 -3.23 10.20
CA SER A 34 2.43 -1.99 9.67
C SER A 34 3.95 -2.05 9.62
N TYR A 35 4.51 -1.78 8.44
CA TYR A 35 5.94 -1.96 8.17
C TYR A 35 6.57 -0.75 7.51
N ILE A 36 7.89 -0.61 7.68
CA ILE A 36 8.78 0.26 6.91
C ILE A 36 9.68 -0.61 6.03
N PHE A 37 9.93 -0.14 4.81
CA PHE A 37 10.83 -0.75 3.82
C PHE A 37 11.65 0.33 3.10
N GLY A 38 12.75 -0.03 2.43
CA GLY A 38 13.58 0.90 1.66
C GLY A 38 14.46 1.85 2.49
N ASP A 39 14.44 1.77 3.82
CA ASP A 39 15.33 2.55 4.67
C ASP A 39 16.75 1.96 4.72
N VAL A 40 17.71 2.68 5.32
CA VAL A 40 19.12 2.22 5.42
C VAL A 40 19.28 0.86 6.08
N LEU A 41 18.32 0.44 6.93
CA LEU A 41 18.34 -0.82 7.67
C LEU A 41 17.70 -1.99 6.90
N THR A 42 16.78 -1.70 5.99
CA THR A 42 15.98 -2.69 5.25
C THR A 42 16.45 -2.86 3.81
N LYS A 43 16.77 -1.75 3.13
CA LYS A 43 17.10 -1.70 1.69
C LYS A 43 16.08 -2.54 0.89
N ASN A 44 16.55 -3.47 0.06
CA ASN A 44 15.75 -4.44 -0.68
C ASN A 44 15.72 -5.85 -0.05
N ALA A 45 16.20 -6.02 1.19
CA ALA A 45 16.43 -7.35 1.75
C ALA A 45 15.32 -7.81 2.72
N LYS A 46 14.70 -6.88 3.45
CA LYS A 46 13.70 -7.18 4.49
C LYS A 46 12.77 -6.00 4.70
N VAL A 47 11.73 -6.17 5.51
CA VAL A 47 10.98 -5.06 6.11
C VAL A 47 11.23 -5.04 7.62
N ARG A 48 10.82 -3.98 8.30
CA ARG A 48 10.79 -3.90 9.76
C ARG A 48 9.47 -3.30 10.24
N PRO A 49 9.00 -3.62 11.46
CA PRO A 49 7.80 -2.98 12.01
C PRO A 49 7.91 -1.46 12.01
N LEU A 50 6.76 -0.80 11.87
CA LEU A 50 6.65 0.66 11.93
C LEU A 50 7.12 1.20 13.29
N ASP A 51 6.71 0.53 14.36
CA ASP A 51 7.27 0.70 15.71
C ASP A 51 8.52 -0.18 15.87
N PRO A 52 9.73 0.38 15.89
CA PRO A 52 10.96 -0.40 16.03
C PRO A 52 11.10 -1.12 17.38
N ASP A 53 10.31 -0.72 18.39
CA ASP A 53 10.33 -1.32 19.72
C ASP A 53 9.27 -2.44 19.86
N ALA A 54 8.40 -2.63 18.86
CA ALA A 54 7.36 -3.64 18.88
C ALA A 54 7.87 -5.03 18.47
N GLU A 55 7.52 -6.05 19.25
CA GLU A 55 7.76 -7.46 18.91
C GLU A 55 6.79 -7.97 17.82
N ASP A 56 5.60 -7.37 17.74
CA ASP A 56 4.55 -7.67 16.77
C ASP A 56 4.29 -6.44 15.88
N PRO A 57 4.29 -6.58 14.53
CA PRO A 57 3.95 -5.49 13.62
C PRO A 57 2.46 -5.07 13.63
N ASN A 58 1.57 -5.82 14.29
CA ASN A 58 0.15 -5.50 14.37
C ASN A 58 -0.11 -4.22 15.17
N ILE A 59 -0.87 -3.30 14.59
CA ILE A 59 -1.33 -2.07 15.25
C ILE A 59 -2.85 -2.01 15.19
N GLN A 60 -3.49 -1.75 16.35
CA GLN A 60 -4.95 -1.74 16.48
C GLN A 60 -5.55 -0.44 15.92
N GLY A 61 -6.05 -0.51 14.68
CA GLY A 61 -6.80 0.55 14.00
C GLY A 61 -5.93 1.65 13.39
N MET A 62 -6.48 2.32 12.37
CA MET A 62 -5.74 3.32 11.58
C MET A 62 -5.29 4.53 12.41
N ASP A 63 -6.07 4.94 13.41
CA ASP A 63 -5.69 6.06 14.30
C ASP A 63 -4.37 5.75 15.05
N ALA A 64 -4.19 4.50 15.49
CA ALA A 64 -2.96 4.06 16.14
C ALA A 64 -1.81 3.93 15.13
N VAL A 65 -2.08 3.48 13.89
CA VAL A 65 -1.10 3.46 12.80
C VAL A 65 -0.58 4.88 12.52
N LEU A 66 -1.48 5.85 12.35
CA LEU A 66 -1.15 7.26 12.11
C LEU A 66 -0.33 7.86 13.27
N LYS A 67 -0.70 7.56 14.52
CA LYS A 67 0.04 8.00 15.70
C LYS A 67 1.46 7.41 15.72
N THR A 68 1.59 6.12 15.44
CA THR A 68 2.87 5.40 15.41
C THR A 68 3.75 5.91 14.27
N TYR A 69 3.16 6.16 13.10
CA TYR A 69 3.82 6.78 11.96
C TYR A 69 4.38 8.16 12.32
N ARG A 70 3.58 9.05 12.94
CA ARG A 70 4.06 10.36 13.39
C ARG A 70 5.23 10.27 14.37
N GLN A 71 5.23 9.25 15.22
CA GLN A 71 6.29 9.05 16.21
C GLN A 71 7.59 8.59 15.56
N PHE A 72 7.53 7.61 14.66
CA PHE A 72 8.74 6.91 14.19
C PHE A 72 9.18 7.28 12.77
N ALA A 73 8.30 7.73 11.88
CA ALA A 73 8.67 8.12 10.51
C ALA A 73 9.82 9.16 10.45
N PRO A 74 9.89 10.18 11.36
CA PRO A 74 11.00 11.13 11.36
C PRO A 74 12.37 10.52 11.69
N THR A 75 12.38 9.36 12.34
CA THR A 75 13.62 8.64 12.70
C THR A 75 14.16 7.79 11.55
N VAL A 76 13.36 7.60 10.50
CA VAL A 76 13.71 6.76 9.36
C VAL A 76 14.68 7.50 8.45
N GLN A 77 15.85 6.89 8.22
CA GLN A 77 16.78 7.37 7.21
C GLN A 77 16.47 6.68 5.89
N GLN A 78 15.91 7.43 4.94
CA GLN A 78 15.63 6.94 3.60
C GLN A 78 16.93 6.46 2.90
N SER A 79 16.82 5.38 2.14
CA SER A 79 17.92 4.79 1.37
C SER A 79 17.40 4.28 0.03
N GLY A 80 18.30 3.72 -0.77
CA GLY A 80 17.96 2.73 -1.79
C GLY A 80 18.84 1.48 -1.64
N PRO A 81 18.64 0.46 -2.47
CA PRO A 81 17.57 0.32 -3.47
C PRO A 81 16.17 0.16 -2.84
N THR A 82 15.14 0.58 -3.56
CA THR A 82 13.72 0.41 -3.22
C THR A 82 13.16 -0.80 -3.97
N SER A 83 12.53 -1.72 -3.22
CA SER A 83 11.90 -2.94 -3.73
C SER A 83 10.68 -3.27 -2.87
N LEU A 84 9.57 -3.64 -3.52
CA LEU A 84 8.36 -4.13 -2.87
C LEU A 84 8.48 -5.60 -2.44
N GLY A 85 9.43 -6.34 -3.01
CA GLY A 85 9.60 -7.78 -2.81
C GLY A 85 9.55 -8.24 -1.35
N PRO A 86 10.33 -7.64 -0.42
CA PRO A 86 10.28 -8.02 0.99
C PRO A 86 8.92 -7.78 1.64
N LEU A 87 8.22 -6.70 1.26
CA LEU A 87 6.91 -6.37 1.79
C LEU A 87 5.84 -7.35 1.27
N ILE A 88 5.91 -7.71 -0.02
CA ILE A 88 5.07 -8.73 -0.62
C ILE A 88 5.30 -10.10 0.03
N ASP A 89 6.56 -10.45 0.35
CA ASP A 89 6.86 -11.71 1.05
C ASP A 89 6.22 -11.75 2.45
N GLU A 90 6.19 -10.64 3.22
CA GLU A 90 5.48 -10.59 4.50
C GLU A 90 3.96 -10.70 4.33
N ALA A 91 3.39 -10.04 3.31
CA ALA A 91 1.96 -10.17 3.01
C ALA A 91 1.58 -11.63 2.66
N ILE A 92 2.42 -12.31 1.86
CA ILE A 92 2.25 -13.75 1.57
C ILE A 92 2.28 -14.58 2.86
N LYS A 93 3.23 -14.33 3.77
CA LYS A 93 3.28 -15.05 5.06
C LYS A 93 2.04 -14.80 5.91
N SER A 94 1.46 -13.60 5.86
CA SER A 94 0.17 -13.34 6.52
C SER A 94 -0.96 -14.17 5.92
N CYS A 95 -1.05 -14.26 4.59
CA CYS A 95 -2.02 -15.15 3.93
C CYS A 95 -1.79 -16.64 4.23
N GLU A 96 -0.55 -17.07 4.47
CA GLU A 96 -0.24 -18.45 4.87
C GLU A 96 -0.67 -18.77 6.30
N ARG A 97 -0.58 -17.78 7.20
CA ARG A 97 -1.02 -17.89 8.60
C ARG A 97 -2.54 -17.79 8.73
N SER A 98 -3.15 -16.84 8.02
CA SER A 98 -4.60 -16.68 7.91
C SER A 98 -4.98 -16.68 6.42
N PRO A 99 -5.61 -17.74 5.89
CA PRO A 99 -6.00 -17.83 4.48
C PRO A 99 -7.25 -17.00 4.14
N GLU A 100 -7.40 -15.85 4.79
CA GLU A 100 -8.42 -14.85 4.55
C GLU A 100 -7.99 -13.90 3.43
N PHE A 101 -8.92 -13.07 2.96
CA PHE A 101 -8.59 -12.04 1.98
C PHE A 101 -7.75 -10.92 2.61
N HIS A 102 -6.60 -10.63 2.01
CA HIS A 102 -5.70 -9.58 2.46
C HIS A 102 -5.53 -8.51 1.38
N ILE A 103 -5.40 -7.25 1.81
CA ILE A 103 -5.02 -6.13 0.96
C ILE A 103 -3.70 -5.57 1.48
N LEU A 104 -2.64 -5.67 0.69
CA LEU A 104 -1.39 -4.97 0.95
C LEU A 104 -1.47 -3.57 0.34
N ILE A 105 -1.32 -2.53 1.17
CA ILE A 105 -1.24 -1.14 0.72
C ILE A 105 0.18 -0.62 0.96
N ALA A 106 0.89 -0.31 -0.11
CA ALA A 106 2.22 0.28 -0.06
C ALA A 106 2.16 1.73 -0.53
N ILE A 107 2.69 2.67 0.27
CA ILE A 107 2.78 4.08 -0.11
C ILE A 107 4.25 4.38 -0.40
N THR A 108 4.54 5.03 -1.52
CA THR A 108 5.93 5.34 -1.93
C THR A 108 6.01 6.68 -2.65
N ASP A 109 7.16 7.35 -2.56
CA ASP A 109 7.43 8.62 -3.23
C ASP A 109 8.28 8.53 -4.50
N GLY A 110 8.62 7.32 -4.92
CA GLY A 110 9.36 7.08 -6.15
C GLY A 110 9.27 5.64 -6.63
N ASP A 111 9.83 5.40 -7.81
CA ASP A 111 9.77 4.10 -8.46
C ASP A 111 10.63 3.03 -7.76
N ILE A 112 10.36 1.77 -8.10
CA ILE A 112 11.18 0.64 -7.68
C ILE A 112 12.48 0.58 -8.48
N THR A 113 13.54 0.12 -7.83
CA THR A 113 14.88 0.01 -8.44
C THR A 113 15.26 -1.42 -8.83
N GLU A 114 14.45 -2.41 -8.44
CA GLU A 114 14.67 -3.84 -8.68
C GLU A 114 13.45 -4.49 -9.38
N PRO A 115 13.07 -4.04 -10.59
CA PRO A 115 11.84 -4.46 -11.26
C PRO A 115 11.73 -5.96 -11.50
N ASP A 116 12.82 -6.62 -11.89
CA ASP A 116 12.79 -8.06 -12.18
C ASP A 116 12.47 -8.89 -10.93
N GLN A 117 12.99 -8.48 -9.77
CA GLN A 117 12.73 -9.16 -8.51
C GLN A 117 11.28 -8.95 -8.08
N ASP A 118 10.80 -7.71 -8.10
CA ASP A 118 9.44 -7.36 -7.70
C ASP A 118 8.41 -8.03 -8.60
N LYS A 119 8.66 -8.09 -9.91
CA LYS A 119 7.82 -8.84 -10.86
C LYS A 119 7.62 -10.30 -10.45
N ILE A 120 8.69 -11.00 -10.09
CA ILE A 120 8.61 -12.41 -9.65
C ILE A 120 7.76 -12.52 -8.37
N LYS A 121 7.90 -11.55 -7.45
CA LYS A 121 7.17 -11.52 -6.19
C LYS A 121 5.68 -11.26 -6.41
N ILE A 122 5.31 -10.31 -7.27
CA ILE A 122 3.92 -10.03 -7.64
C ILE A 122 3.29 -11.25 -8.33
N GLN A 123 4.00 -11.89 -9.26
CA GLN A 123 3.55 -13.14 -9.90
C GLN A 123 3.30 -14.26 -8.88
N LYS A 124 4.22 -14.45 -7.93
CA LYS A 124 4.03 -15.41 -6.84
C LYS A 124 2.83 -15.06 -5.98
N ALA A 125 2.65 -13.78 -5.63
CA ALA A 125 1.55 -13.29 -4.81
C ALA A 125 0.17 -13.58 -5.43
N SER A 126 0.05 -13.63 -6.76
CA SER A 126 -1.21 -14.02 -7.44
C SER A 126 -1.66 -15.46 -7.14
N GLY A 127 -0.84 -16.26 -6.45
CA GLY A 127 -1.19 -17.57 -5.93
C GLY A 127 -1.88 -17.56 -4.56
N TYR A 128 -2.09 -16.40 -3.95
CA TYR A 128 -2.61 -16.21 -2.60
C TYR A 128 -3.85 -15.29 -2.63
N PRO A 129 -4.72 -15.32 -1.60
CA PRO A 129 -5.85 -14.39 -1.48
C PRO A 129 -5.38 -12.96 -1.12
N LEU A 130 -4.54 -12.38 -1.98
CA LEU A 130 -3.81 -11.13 -1.75
C LEU A 130 -3.97 -10.17 -2.93
N SER A 131 -4.54 -8.99 -2.64
CA SER A 131 -4.50 -7.82 -3.52
C SER A 131 -3.38 -6.87 -3.10
N ILE A 132 -2.66 -6.30 -4.06
CA ILE A 132 -1.58 -5.34 -3.83
C ILE A 132 -1.99 -3.99 -4.42
N VAL A 133 -2.03 -2.95 -3.60
CA VAL A 133 -2.28 -1.57 -4.01
C VAL A 133 -1.04 -0.74 -3.70
N VAL A 134 -0.45 -0.14 -4.72
CA VAL A 134 0.68 0.78 -4.56
C VAL A 134 0.21 2.20 -4.83
N VAL A 135 0.45 3.10 -3.87
CA VAL A 135 0.05 4.49 -3.93
C VAL A 135 1.28 5.36 -4.08
N GLY A 136 1.43 5.98 -5.24
CA GLY A 136 2.50 6.93 -5.54
C GLY A 136 2.15 8.32 -5.00
N VAL A 137 3.02 8.91 -4.18
CA VAL A 137 2.90 10.29 -3.69
C VAL A 137 4.08 11.14 -4.15
N GLY A 138 3.87 12.44 -4.35
CA GLY A 138 4.88 13.32 -4.92
C GLY A 138 5.04 13.25 -6.44
N ASP A 139 6.22 13.63 -6.92
CA ASP A 139 6.48 13.93 -8.33
C ASP A 139 6.96 12.70 -9.14
N GLY A 140 7.18 11.55 -8.49
CA GLY A 140 7.68 10.35 -9.15
C GLY A 140 9.19 10.39 -9.45
N PRO A 141 9.68 9.60 -10.43
CA PRO A 141 8.92 8.87 -11.46
C PRO A 141 8.16 7.65 -10.94
N PHE A 142 7.23 7.11 -11.75
CA PHE A 142 6.44 5.92 -11.45
C PHE A 142 6.23 4.98 -12.67
N ASP A 143 7.05 5.11 -13.71
CA ASP A 143 6.87 4.42 -15.00
C ASP A 143 6.86 2.89 -14.87
N ILE A 144 7.63 2.30 -13.94
CA ILE A 144 7.66 0.85 -13.74
C ILE A 144 6.40 0.40 -12.99
N LEU A 145 5.95 1.14 -11.98
CA LEU A 145 4.70 0.85 -11.27
C LEU A 145 3.50 0.89 -12.23
N GLU A 146 3.43 1.88 -13.13
CA GLU A 146 2.41 1.95 -14.19
C GLU A 146 2.50 0.78 -15.19
N GLN A 147 3.72 0.30 -15.48
CA GLN A 147 3.91 -0.91 -16.30
C GLN A 147 3.46 -2.18 -15.59
N PHE A 148 3.63 -2.27 -14.27
CA PHE A 148 3.17 -3.41 -13.49
C PHE A 148 1.66 -3.50 -13.45
N ASP A 149 0.99 -2.36 -13.31
CA ASP A 149 -0.46 -2.23 -13.37
C ASP A 149 -1.01 -2.68 -14.75
N SER A 150 -0.43 -2.17 -15.84
CA SER A 150 -1.03 -2.35 -17.18
C SER A 150 -0.52 -3.54 -18.01
N LYS A 151 0.69 -4.06 -17.75
CA LYS A 151 1.40 -4.97 -18.69
C LYS A 151 1.96 -6.22 -18.03
N LEU A 152 1.77 -6.42 -16.74
CA LEU A 152 2.37 -7.54 -16.02
C LEU A 152 1.67 -8.87 -16.33
N SER A 153 2.35 -9.72 -17.09
CA SER A 153 1.90 -11.07 -17.44
C SER A 153 2.44 -12.15 -16.49
N GLY A 154 1.90 -13.37 -16.58
CA GLY A 154 2.36 -14.53 -15.78
C GLY A 154 1.75 -14.62 -14.38
N ARG A 155 0.69 -13.85 -14.12
CA ARG A 155 -0.10 -13.86 -12.89
C ARG A 155 -1.35 -14.73 -13.08
N LYS A 156 -1.88 -15.31 -12.00
CA LYS A 156 -3.13 -16.11 -12.05
C LYS A 156 -4.38 -15.24 -12.23
N PHE A 157 -4.36 -14.03 -11.69
CA PHE A 157 -5.34 -12.95 -11.87
C PHE A 157 -4.61 -11.61 -11.76
N ASP A 158 -5.31 -10.52 -12.08
CA ASP A 158 -4.75 -9.18 -11.86
C ASP A 158 -4.76 -8.86 -10.37
N ASN A 159 -3.61 -8.94 -9.70
CA ASN A 159 -3.52 -8.76 -8.25
C ASN A 159 -2.77 -7.48 -7.84
N PHE A 160 -2.52 -6.56 -8.77
CA PHE A 160 -1.69 -5.39 -8.54
C PHE A 160 -2.33 -4.16 -9.17
N ASN A 161 -2.60 -3.14 -8.34
CA ASN A 161 -3.14 -1.85 -8.76
C ASN A 161 -2.15 -0.73 -8.39
N PHE A 162 -1.81 0.14 -9.33
CA PHE A 162 -1.04 1.36 -9.06
C PHE A 162 -1.92 2.61 -9.13
N PHE A 163 -1.86 3.45 -8.08
CA PHE A 163 -2.57 4.71 -8.01
C PHE A 163 -1.62 5.89 -7.80
N ASN A 164 -1.46 6.75 -8.81
CA ASN A 164 -0.72 8.00 -8.71
C ASN A 164 -1.60 9.08 -8.03
N TYR A 165 -1.44 9.22 -6.71
CA TYR A 165 -2.25 10.16 -5.91
C TYR A 165 -1.99 11.61 -6.31
N SER A 166 -0.74 12.01 -6.56
CA SER A 166 -0.42 13.41 -6.89
C SER A 166 -1.09 13.85 -8.18
N GLU A 167 -1.02 13.01 -9.21
CA GLU A 167 -1.64 13.29 -10.50
C GLU A 167 -3.17 13.31 -10.38
N TYR A 168 -3.76 12.32 -9.70
CA TYR A 168 -5.20 12.25 -9.54
C TYR A 168 -5.74 13.40 -8.69
N LYS A 169 -5.05 13.75 -7.60
CA LYS A 169 -5.40 14.88 -6.75
C LYS A 169 -5.36 16.20 -7.53
N HIS A 170 -4.34 16.39 -8.36
CA HIS A 170 -4.29 17.54 -9.26
C HIS A 170 -5.51 17.58 -10.18
N LYS A 171 -5.88 16.46 -10.83
CA LYS A 171 -7.10 16.40 -11.67
C LYS A 171 -8.36 16.79 -10.91
N ILE A 172 -8.55 16.24 -9.71
CA ILE A 172 -9.73 16.51 -8.86
C ILE A 172 -9.78 17.98 -8.41
N ASP A 173 -8.64 18.63 -8.17
CA ASP A 173 -8.61 20.04 -7.78
C ASP A 173 -9.11 21.00 -8.89
N PHE A 174 -9.12 20.56 -10.16
CA PHE A 174 -9.74 21.30 -11.27
C PHE A 174 -11.16 20.85 -11.60
N MET A 175 -11.69 19.84 -10.90
CA MET A 175 -13.07 19.38 -11.08
C MET A 175 -14.00 20.11 -10.09
N ASP A 176 -15.18 20.50 -10.57
CA ASP A 176 -16.24 20.97 -9.67
C ASP A 176 -16.91 19.77 -9.00
N THR A 177 -16.35 19.34 -7.87
CA THR A 177 -16.86 18.21 -7.09
C THR A 177 -18.01 18.60 -6.14
N GLY A 178 -18.39 19.89 -6.10
CA GLY A 178 -19.41 20.43 -5.19
C GLY A 178 -19.02 20.48 -3.71
N SER A 179 -18.15 19.59 -3.21
CA SER A 179 -17.60 19.62 -1.86
C SER A 179 -16.24 18.91 -1.73
N GLN A 180 -15.49 19.24 -0.68
CA GLN A 180 -14.24 18.55 -0.33
C GLN A 180 -14.47 17.09 0.07
N ASN A 181 -15.55 16.80 0.80
CA ASN A 181 -15.88 15.43 1.22
C ASN A 181 -16.12 14.53 0.00
N THR A 182 -16.84 15.03 -1.01
CA THR A 182 -17.06 14.30 -2.27
C THR A 182 -15.75 14.03 -3.00
N ALA A 183 -14.83 14.99 -3.03
CA ALA A 183 -13.51 14.81 -3.64
C ALA A 183 -12.69 13.71 -2.93
N GLU A 184 -12.68 13.72 -1.60
CA GLU A 184 -11.96 12.72 -0.79
C GLU A 184 -12.53 11.30 -0.98
N GLU A 185 -13.86 11.17 -1.01
CA GLU A 185 -14.52 9.90 -1.31
C GLU A 185 -14.16 9.39 -2.72
N MET A 186 -14.12 10.26 -3.72
CA MET A 186 -13.72 9.90 -5.08
C MET A 186 -12.28 9.38 -5.13
N VAL A 187 -11.36 10.03 -4.41
CA VAL A 187 -9.95 9.57 -4.33
C VAL A 187 -9.88 8.17 -3.69
N ALA A 188 -10.55 7.97 -2.56
CA ALA A 188 -10.52 6.69 -1.86
C ALA A 188 -11.13 5.55 -2.70
N LEU A 189 -12.26 5.82 -3.37
CA LEU A 189 -12.90 4.88 -4.28
C LEU A 189 -12.01 4.55 -5.48
N GLN A 190 -11.39 5.56 -6.08
CA GLN A 190 -10.49 5.35 -7.21
C GLN A 190 -9.27 4.49 -6.83
N MET A 191 -8.71 4.71 -5.63
CA MET A 191 -7.56 3.97 -5.12
C MET A 191 -7.83 2.49 -4.92
N LEU A 192 -9.07 2.13 -4.56
CA LEU A 192 -9.49 0.74 -4.28
C LEU A 192 -10.44 0.17 -5.34
N GLN A 193 -10.54 0.81 -6.52
CA GLN A 193 -11.56 0.49 -7.52
C GLN A 193 -11.52 -0.96 -8.03
N GLU A 194 -10.33 -1.58 -8.04
CA GLU A 194 -10.15 -2.95 -8.56
C GLU A 194 -10.39 -4.02 -7.50
N ILE A 195 -10.31 -3.67 -6.21
CA ILE A 195 -10.42 -4.63 -5.10
C ILE A 195 -11.67 -5.53 -5.20
N PRO A 196 -12.87 -5.03 -5.55
CA PRO A 196 -14.04 -5.89 -5.71
C PRO A 196 -13.87 -6.97 -6.79
N ASP A 197 -13.29 -6.65 -7.94
CA ASP A 197 -13.09 -7.58 -9.06
C ASP A 197 -11.97 -8.59 -8.71
N GLN A 198 -10.87 -8.11 -8.15
CA GLN A 198 -9.77 -8.94 -7.66
C GLN A 198 -10.26 -9.96 -6.61
N TYR A 199 -11.17 -9.56 -5.73
CA TYR A 199 -11.80 -10.45 -4.76
C TYR A 199 -12.68 -11.52 -5.42
N GLN A 200 -13.39 -11.20 -6.52
CA GLN A 200 -14.14 -12.21 -7.29
C GLN A 200 -13.20 -13.20 -7.99
N ASP A 201 -12.07 -12.74 -8.51
CA ASP A 201 -11.06 -13.61 -9.12
C ASP A 201 -10.47 -14.57 -8.07
N ILE A 202 -10.12 -14.06 -6.89
CA ILE A 202 -9.64 -14.85 -5.75
C ILE A 202 -10.65 -15.95 -5.37
N LYS A 203 -11.95 -15.63 -5.34
CA LYS A 203 -13.03 -16.61 -5.12
C LYS A 203 -13.10 -17.65 -6.23
N THR A 204 -13.03 -17.21 -7.48
CA THR A 204 -13.13 -18.08 -8.66
C THR A 204 -11.95 -19.05 -8.73
N LEU A 205 -10.76 -18.59 -8.33
CA LEU A 205 -9.54 -19.39 -8.23
C LEU A 205 -9.46 -20.25 -6.96
N GLN A 206 -10.47 -20.18 -6.07
CA GLN A 206 -10.54 -20.94 -4.82
C GLN A 206 -9.31 -20.73 -3.92
N LEU A 207 -8.85 -19.48 -3.82
CA LEU A 207 -7.68 -19.13 -3.00
C LEU A 207 -8.03 -18.85 -1.53
N LEU A 208 -9.31 -18.60 -1.23
CA LEU A 208 -9.84 -18.53 0.14
C LEU A 208 -10.05 -19.96 0.67
N LYS A 209 -9.72 -20.21 1.93
CA LYS A 209 -9.93 -21.51 2.60
C LYS A 209 -11.07 -21.48 3.59
#